data_AF-A0A8J9SHX0-F1
#
_entry.id   AF-A0A8J9SHX0-F1
#
_cell.length_a   1.000
_cell.length_b   1.000
_cell.length_c   1.000
_cell.angle_alpha   90.00
_cell.angle_beta   90.00
_cell.angle_gamma   90.00
#
_symmetry.space_group_name_H-M   'P 1'
#
loop_
_entity.id
_entity.type
_entity.pdbx_description
1 polymer ?
#
loop_
_entity_poly.entity_id
_entity_poly.type
_entity_poly.pdbx_seq_one_letter_code
_entity_poly.pdbx_strand_id
1 'polypeptide(L)'
;RGMGPGAVGSSLSLVAPSEDRIHGKIVESLQAKFESVNLDGRLFKAAQERVNLACKVVETEETERKTQQSNKWFLDNAEEVGIELDEDVFEEGLAGGDKRDRGRLREGQLAKERLQKLLAEPMQTQRFCKFLSTRTASNHRSIAPSLPQAGGNQARRNKKRRRN
;
A
#
# COMPACT_ATOMS: atom_id res chain seq x y z
N ARG A 1 -11.47 -21.16 9.60
CA ARG A 1 -12.36 -20.03 9.92
C ARG A 1 -13.32 -19.89 8.74
N GLY A 2 -14.58 -20.28 8.92
CA GLY A 2 -15.59 -20.18 7.84
C GLY A 2 -15.99 -18.72 7.64
N MET A 3 -16.13 -18.30 6.39
CA MET A 3 -16.65 -16.98 6.02
C MET A 3 -18.11 -16.91 6.48
N GLY A 4 -18.41 -16.06 7.48
CA GLY A 4 -19.78 -15.79 7.91
C GLY A 4 -20.55 -14.93 6.90
N PRO A 5 -21.87 -14.76 7.08
CA PRO A 5 -22.66 -13.83 6.29
C PRO A 5 -22.08 -12.41 6.42
N GLY A 6 -21.76 -11.77 5.29
CA GLY A 6 -21.12 -10.44 5.23
C GLY A 6 -19.61 -10.44 5.00
N ALA A 7 -19.00 -11.61 4.75
CA ALA A 7 -17.60 -11.69 4.37
C ALA A 7 -17.29 -10.99 3.04
N VAL A 8 -16.30 -10.09 3.07
CA VAL A 8 -15.77 -9.44 1.86
C VAL A 8 -14.76 -10.39 1.20
N GLY A 9 -14.93 -10.64 -0.10
CA GLY A 9 -14.02 -11.45 -0.90
C GLY A 9 -13.64 -10.74 -2.19
N SER A 10 -12.49 -11.09 -2.74
CA SER A 10 -12.01 -10.60 -4.03
C SER A 10 -11.89 -11.76 -5.00
N SER A 11 -12.40 -11.60 -6.22
CA SER A 11 -12.26 -12.56 -7.32
C SER A 11 -11.40 -11.98 -8.44
N LEU A 12 -10.48 -12.78 -8.98
CA LEU A 12 -9.62 -12.42 -10.11
C LEU A 12 -9.89 -13.40 -11.26
N SER A 13 -10.02 -12.87 -12.47
CA SER A 13 -10.24 -13.66 -13.69
C SER A 13 -9.07 -13.41 -14.64
N LEU A 14 -8.38 -14.48 -15.04
CA LEU A 14 -7.32 -14.42 -16.05
C LEU A 14 -7.95 -14.83 -17.39
N VAL A 15 -8.01 -13.89 -18.33
CA VAL A 15 -8.73 -14.05 -19.60
C VAL A 15 -7.73 -13.92 -20.74
N ALA A 16 -7.58 -14.98 -21.54
CA ALA A 16 -6.82 -14.88 -22.77
C ALA A 16 -7.60 -14.05 -23.81
N PRO A 17 -6.93 -13.40 -24.78
CA PRO A 17 -7.62 -12.63 -25.82
C PRO A 17 -8.67 -13.44 -26.61
N SER A 18 -8.48 -14.75 -26.74
CA SER A 18 -9.43 -15.66 -27.38
C SER A 18 -10.71 -15.91 -26.57
N GLU A 19 -10.66 -15.70 -25.25
CA GLU A 19 -11.73 -16.03 -24.30
C GLU A 19 -12.58 -14.82 -23.91
N ASP A 20 -12.17 -13.62 -24.32
CA ASP A 20 -12.79 -12.34 -23.94
C ASP A 20 -14.31 -12.30 -24.23
N ARG A 21 -14.71 -12.85 -25.38
CA ARG A 21 -16.14 -12.94 -25.77
C ARG A 21 -16.95 -13.88 -24.87
N ILE A 22 -16.34 -14.95 -24.40
CA ILE A 22 -17.00 -15.93 -23.52
C ILE A 22 -17.08 -15.34 -22.11
N HIS A 23 -15.99 -14.73 -21.64
CA HIS A 23 -15.93 -14.04 -20.36
C HIS A 23 -16.98 -12.93 -20.27
N GLY A 24 -17.16 -12.12 -21.32
CA GLY A 24 -18.20 -11.09 -21.37
C GLY A 24 -19.62 -11.63 -21.12
N LYS A 25 -19.97 -12.79 -21.69
CA LYS A 25 -21.26 -13.46 -21.45
C LYS A 25 -21.41 -13.93 -20.00
N ILE A 26 -20.34 -14.43 -19.40
CA ILE A 26 -20.32 -14.86 -18.00
C ILE A 26 -20.56 -13.65 -17.09
N VAL A 27 -19.83 -12.55 -17.31
CA VAL A 27 -19.97 -11.30 -16.54
C VAL A 27 -21.39 -10.76 -16.62
N GLU A 28 -21.97 -10.72 -17.82
CA GLU A 28 -23.35 -10.30 -18.05
C GLU A 28 -24.35 -11.20 -17.31
N SER A 29 -24.16 -12.52 -17.39
CA SER A 29 -25.03 -13.50 -16.73
C SER A 29 -24.99 -13.42 -15.19
N LEU A 30 -23.81 -13.13 -14.62
CA LEU A 30 -23.60 -12.99 -13.19
C LEU A 30 -24.03 -11.62 -12.67
N GLN A 31 -24.34 -10.67 -13.57
CA GLN A 31 -24.59 -9.26 -13.25
C GLN A 31 -23.48 -8.65 -12.38
N ALA A 32 -22.27 -9.18 -12.52
CA ALA A 32 -21.11 -8.79 -11.74
C ALA A 32 -20.36 -7.66 -12.44
N LYS A 33 -19.79 -6.74 -11.67
CA LYS A 33 -18.91 -5.70 -12.21
C LYS A 33 -17.46 -6.18 -12.10
N PHE A 34 -16.87 -6.54 -13.23
CA PHE A 34 -15.43 -6.81 -13.31
C PHE A 34 -14.70 -5.59 -13.83
N GLU A 35 -13.69 -5.14 -13.10
CA GLU A 35 -12.77 -4.10 -13.56
C GLU A 35 -11.66 -4.75 -14.39
N SER A 36 -11.42 -4.22 -15.59
CA SER A 36 -10.31 -4.69 -16.43
C SER A 36 -8.99 -4.11 -15.92
N VAL A 37 -8.09 -4.96 -15.45
CA VAL A 37 -6.74 -4.56 -15.02
C VAL A 37 -5.74 -4.96 -16.10
N ASN A 38 -5.10 -3.97 -16.73
CA ASN A 38 -4.02 -4.22 -17.66
C ASN A 38 -2.72 -4.52 -16.90
N LEU A 39 -2.24 -5.75 -17.00
CA LEU A 39 -0.96 -6.16 -16.41
C LEU A 39 0.18 -5.79 -17.36
N ASP A 40 1.05 -4.86 -16.95
CA ASP A 40 2.31 -4.59 -17.66
C ASP A 40 3.46 -5.32 -16.96
N GLY A 41 4.01 -6.34 -17.60
CA GLY A 41 5.16 -7.10 -17.10
C GLY A 41 6.40 -6.24 -16.84
N ARG A 42 6.53 -5.06 -17.46
CA ARG A 42 7.63 -4.11 -17.20
C ARG A 42 7.58 -3.53 -15.79
N LEU A 43 6.38 -3.47 -15.19
CA LEU A 43 6.18 -3.01 -13.82
C LEU A 43 6.44 -4.09 -12.78
N PHE A 44 6.61 -5.35 -13.20
CA PHE A 44 6.73 -6.49 -12.29
C PHE A 44 7.82 -6.29 -11.23
N LYS A 45 9.00 -5.82 -11.64
CA LYS A 45 10.13 -5.61 -10.71
C LYS A 45 9.81 -4.57 -9.63
N ALA A 46 9.16 -3.47 -10.01
CA ALA A 46 8.77 -2.41 -9.08
C ALA A 46 7.64 -2.88 -8.15
N ALA A 47 6.67 -3.63 -8.68
CA ALA A 47 5.60 -4.23 -7.89
C ALA A 47 6.16 -5.25 -6.88
N GLN A 48 7.08 -6.11 -7.33
CA GLN A 48 7.72 -7.12 -6.49
C GLN A 48 8.52 -6.50 -5.33
N GLU A 49 9.25 -5.41 -5.58
CA GLU A 49 9.95 -4.68 -4.51
C GLU A 49 8.97 -4.17 -3.44
N ARG A 50 7.85 -3.57 -3.86
CA ARG A 50 6.83 -3.06 -2.94
C ARG A 50 6.16 -4.18 -2.14
N VAL A 51 5.80 -5.28 -2.80
CA VAL A 51 5.20 -6.45 -2.13
C VAL A 51 6.15 -7.05 -1.12
N ASN A 52 7.43 -7.23 -1.46
CA ASN A 52 8.42 -7.78 -0.53
C ASN A 52 8.60 -6.88 0.70
N LEU A 53 8.61 -5.57 0.53
CA LEU A 53 8.67 -4.63 1.66
C LEU A 53 7.39 -4.71 2.50
N ALA A 54 6.21 -4.78 1.88
CA ALA A 54 4.94 -4.91 2.57
C ALA A 54 4.86 -6.21 3.39
N CYS A 55 5.29 -7.35 2.83
CA CYS A 55 5.35 -8.63 3.55
C CYS A 55 6.24 -8.52 4.80
N LYS A 56 7.43 -7.91 4.67
CA LYS A 56 8.33 -7.70 5.82
C LYS A 56 7.70 -6.84 6.92
N VAL A 57 6.97 -5.80 6.55
CA VAL A 57 6.24 -4.96 7.51
C VAL A 57 5.18 -5.78 8.23
N VAL A 58 4.35 -6.53 7.49
CA VAL A 58 3.31 -7.37 8.08
C VAL A 58 3.88 -8.43 9.00
N GLU A 59 4.96 -9.10 8.59
CA GLU A 59 5.65 -10.11 9.43
C GLU A 59 6.16 -9.48 10.73
N THR A 60 6.78 -8.30 10.64
CA THR A 60 7.31 -7.61 11.82
C THR A 60 6.18 -7.17 12.75
N GLU A 61 5.13 -6.55 12.22
CA GLU A 61 3.95 -6.11 12.98
C GLU A 61 3.20 -7.31 13.61
N GLU A 62 3.14 -8.46 12.93
CA GLU A 62 2.55 -9.67 13.50
C GLU A 62 3.38 -10.20 14.68
N THR A 63 4.71 -10.22 14.54
CA THR A 63 5.59 -10.64 15.64
C THR A 63 5.50 -9.69 16.83
N GLU A 64 5.48 -8.38 16.58
CA GLU A 64 5.35 -7.35 17.61
C GLU A 64 4.01 -7.51 18.35
N ARG A 65 2.92 -7.69 17.62
CA ARG A 65 1.59 -7.92 18.19
C ARG A 65 1.55 -9.17 19.06
N LYS A 66 2.21 -10.26 18.65
CA LYS A 66 2.29 -11.50 19.46
C LYS A 66 3.05 -11.26 20.76
N THR A 67 4.17 -10.55 20.70
CA THR A 67 4.96 -10.19 21.88
C THR A 67 4.16 -9.30 22.82
N GLN A 68 3.53 -8.25 22.31
CA GLN A 68 2.67 -7.36 23.11
C GLN A 68 1.50 -8.11 23.74
N GLN A 69 0.87 -9.04 23.02
CA GLN A 69 -0.21 -9.87 23.58
C GLN A 69 0.29 -10.77 24.71
N SER A 70 1.49 -11.34 24.57
CA SER A 70 2.11 -12.14 25.63
C SER A 70 2.46 -11.28 26.85
N ASN A 71 3.06 -10.11 26.64
CA ASN A 71 3.43 -9.18 27.70
C ASN A 71 2.19 -8.70 28.47
N LYS A 72 1.12 -8.34 27.74
CA LYS A 72 -0.15 -7.98 28.35
C LYS A 72 -0.72 -9.12 29.19
N TRP A 73 -0.69 -10.35 28.68
CA TRP A 73 -1.14 -11.51 29.44
C TRP A 73 -0.36 -11.67 30.76
N PHE A 74 0.96 -11.45 30.75
CA PHE A 74 1.76 -11.51 31.99
C PHE A 74 1.36 -10.43 33.00
N LEU A 75 1.16 -9.19 32.55
CA LEU A 75 0.73 -8.08 33.41
C LEU A 75 -0.65 -8.35 34.02
N ASP A 76 -1.62 -8.76 33.19
CA ASP A 76 -2.99 -9.05 33.63
C ASP A 76 -3.01 -10.17 34.71
N ASN A 77 -2.18 -11.21 34.57
CA ASN A 77 -2.09 -12.29 35.57
C ASN A 77 -1.36 -11.86 36.85
N ALA A 78 -0.34 -11.01 36.74
CA ALA A 78 0.38 -10.52 37.91
C ALA A 78 -0.52 -9.62 38.76
N GLU A 79 -1.31 -8.76 38.11
CA GLU A 79 -2.34 -7.95 38.78
C GLU A 79 -3.37 -8.84 39.51
N GLU A 80 -3.84 -9.92 38.88
CA GLU A 80 -4.79 -10.87 39.50
C GLU A 80 -4.21 -11.56 40.75
N VAL A 81 -2.92 -11.87 40.75
CA VAL A 81 -2.23 -12.53 41.88
C VAL A 81 -1.72 -11.50 42.92
N GLY A 82 -1.84 -10.20 42.64
CA GLY A 82 -1.34 -9.13 43.51
C GLY A 82 0.18 -9.04 43.54
N ILE A 83 0.85 -9.44 42.46
CA ILE A 83 2.30 -9.30 42.27
C ILE A 83 2.56 -7.98 41.55
N GLU A 84 3.27 -7.06 42.19
CA GLU A 84 3.75 -5.85 41.53
C GLU A 84 4.90 -6.21 40.56
N LEU A 85 4.66 -5.98 39.27
CA LEU A 85 5.67 -6.04 38.22
C LEU A 85 6.00 -4.63 37.73
N ASP A 86 7.23 -4.45 37.28
CA ASP A 86 7.66 -3.21 36.63
C ASP A 86 7.08 -3.17 35.20
N GLU A 87 5.98 -2.43 35.01
CA GLU A 87 5.23 -2.34 33.76
C GLU A 87 6.10 -1.80 32.60
N ASP A 88 7.05 -0.91 32.90
CA ASP A 88 7.94 -0.28 31.92
C ASP A 88 8.80 -1.33 31.18
N VAL A 89 9.11 -2.45 31.84
CA VAL A 89 9.88 -3.57 31.26
C VAL A 89 9.09 -4.29 30.17
N PHE A 90 7.75 -4.30 30.27
CA PHE A 90 6.87 -5.06 29.38
C PHE A 90 6.28 -4.21 28.24
N GLU A 91 6.29 -2.88 28.35
CA GLU A 91 5.78 -1.97 27.32
C GLU A 91 6.66 -1.88 26.06
N GLU A 92 7.98 -2.12 26.17
CA GLU A 92 8.90 -1.97 25.02
C GLU A 92 8.73 -3.05 23.92
N GLY A 93 7.97 -4.12 24.17
CA GLY A 93 7.73 -5.18 23.16
C GLY A 93 9.03 -5.76 22.58
N LEU A 94 9.17 -5.74 21.23
CA LEU A 94 10.41 -6.18 20.56
C LEU A 94 11.60 -5.23 20.81
N ALA A 95 11.36 -3.98 21.21
CA ALA A 95 12.42 -2.99 21.46
C ALA A 95 13.20 -3.27 22.76
N GLY A 96 12.54 -3.90 23.74
CA GLY A 96 13.12 -4.37 25.00
C GLY A 96 13.64 -5.80 24.94
N GLY A 97 13.42 -6.50 23.82
CA GLY A 97 13.90 -7.86 23.60
C GLY A 97 15.39 -7.97 23.22
N ASP A 98 15.80 -9.18 22.85
CA ASP A 98 17.18 -9.49 22.48
C ASP A 98 17.70 -8.67 21.29
N LYS A 99 19.03 -8.63 21.13
CA LYS A 99 19.69 -7.94 20.00
C LYS A 99 19.10 -8.34 18.63
N ARG A 100 18.64 -9.57 18.49
CA ARG A 100 17.97 -10.08 17.29
C ARG A 100 16.60 -9.44 17.07
N ASP A 101 15.81 -9.31 18.11
CA ASP A 101 14.45 -8.75 18.05
C ASP A 101 14.47 -7.24 17.82
N ARG A 102 15.41 -6.54 18.45
CA ARG A 102 15.71 -5.13 18.13
C ARG A 102 16.18 -4.95 16.69
N GLY A 103 16.90 -5.94 16.15
CA GLY A 103 17.30 -5.98 14.74
C GLY A 103 16.10 -6.09 13.80
N ARG A 104 15.19 -7.04 14.07
CA ARG A 104 13.95 -7.23 13.31
C ARG A 104 13.08 -5.97 13.31
N LEU A 105 12.91 -5.35 14.47
CA LEU A 105 12.12 -4.12 14.59
C LEU A 105 12.69 -2.99 13.72
N ARG A 106 14.02 -2.79 13.75
CA ARG A 106 14.70 -1.80 12.91
C ARG A 106 14.55 -2.10 11.41
N GLU A 107 14.70 -3.37 11.02
CA GLU A 107 14.50 -3.78 9.62
C GLU A 107 13.07 -3.52 9.16
N GLY A 108 12.07 -3.79 10.00
CA GLY A 108 10.66 -3.50 9.72
C GLY A 108 10.39 -2.00 9.59
N GLN A 109 10.95 -1.17 10.48
CA GLN A 109 10.84 0.30 10.40
C GLN A 109 11.44 0.85 9.10
N LEU A 110 12.65 0.40 8.75
CA LEU A 110 13.30 0.78 7.49
C LEU A 110 12.49 0.32 6.27
N ALA A 111 11.90 -0.88 6.33
CA ALA A 111 11.04 -1.38 5.27
C ALA A 111 9.77 -0.53 5.11
N LYS A 112 9.17 -0.09 6.23
CA LYS A 112 7.99 0.78 6.26
C LYS A 112 8.28 2.15 5.63
N GLU A 113 9.37 2.79 6.03
CA GLU A 113 9.79 4.07 5.45
C GLU A 113 10.06 3.96 3.94
N ARG A 114 10.77 2.89 3.53
CA ARG A 114 11.09 2.65 2.12
C ARG A 114 9.83 2.38 1.31
N LEU A 115 8.89 1.60 1.85
CA LEU A 115 7.60 1.35 1.22
C LEU A 115 6.81 2.65 1.07
N GLN A 116 6.77 3.51 2.10
CA GLN A 116 6.07 4.79 2.04
C GLN A 116 6.63 5.70 0.94
N LYS A 117 7.97 5.77 0.81
CA LYS A 117 8.62 6.50 -0.28
C LYS A 117 8.24 5.94 -1.65
N LEU A 118 8.26 4.61 -1.80
CA LEU A 118 7.88 3.96 -3.05
C LEU A 118 6.40 4.12 -3.39
N LEU A 119 5.51 4.16 -2.40
CA LEU A 119 4.07 4.36 -2.63
C LEU A 119 3.74 5.81 -3.00
N ALA A 120 4.53 6.78 -2.54
CA ALA A 120 4.39 8.18 -2.95
C ALA A 120 4.72 8.39 -4.45
N GLU A 121 5.61 7.57 -5.01
CA GLU A 121 5.94 7.59 -6.44
C GLU A 121 5.02 6.62 -7.23
N PRO A 122 4.36 7.05 -8.32
CA PRO A 122 3.63 6.12 -9.18
C PRO A 122 4.61 5.14 -9.85
N MET A 123 4.20 3.88 -10.04
CA MET A 123 5.05 2.91 -10.75
C MET A 123 5.23 3.35 -12.21
N GLN A 124 6.48 3.41 -12.66
CA GLN A 124 6.82 3.83 -14.02
C GLN A 124 7.39 2.66 -14.82
N THR A 125 6.95 2.50 -16.06
CA THR A 125 7.42 1.46 -16.99
C THR A 125 8.81 1.74 -17.53
N GLN A 126 9.33 2.98 -17.39
CA GLN A 126 10.59 3.41 -17.99
C GLN A 126 11.17 4.64 -17.26
N ARG A 127 12.36 4.50 -16.64
CA ARG A 127 13.06 5.62 -15.96
C ARG A 127 13.95 6.45 -16.89
N PHE A 128 14.47 5.86 -17.97
CA PHE A 128 15.30 6.56 -18.95
C PHE A 128 15.02 6.07 -20.35
N CYS A 129 14.65 7.01 -21.23
CA CYS A 129 14.68 6.79 -22.66
C CYS A 129 15.82 7.67 -23.19
N LYS A 130 16.82 7.10 -23.86
CA LYS A 130 17.72 7.90 -24.72
C LYS A 130 16.97 8.58 -25.87
N PHE A 131 15.72 8.20 -26.11
CA PHE A 131 14.81 8.83 -27.08
C PHE A 131 13.40 8.96 -26.49
N LEU A 132 12.88 10.18 -26.43
CA LEU A 132 11.47 10.44 -26.14
C LEU A 132 10.63 9.82 -27.27
N SER A 133 9.96 8.70 -26.99
CA SER A 133 8.91 8.24 -27.90
C SER A 133 7.67 9.09 -27.64
N THR A 134 6.92 9.43 -28.69
CA THR A 134 5.64 10.16 -28.60
C THR A 134 4.66 9.53 -27.59
N ARG A 135 4.79 8.22 -27.36
CA ARG A 135 4.00 7.44 -26.39
C ARG A 135 4.43 7.61 -24.92
N THR A 136 5.69 7.98 -24.64
CA THR A 136 6.12 8.30 -23.26
C THR A 136 5.77 9.75 -22.89
N ALA A 137 5.77 10.67 -23.86
CA ALA A 137 5.32 12.05 -23.68
C ALA A 137 3.80 12.17 -23.40
N SER A 138 2.97 11.31 -24.01
CA SER A 138 1.51 11.31 -23.77
C SER A 138 1.13 10.84 -22.37
N ASN A 139 1.87 9.88 -21.80
CA ASN A 139 1.59 9.31 -20.47
C ASN A 139 1.94 10.26 -19.31
N HIS A 140 2.78 11.27 -19.54
CA HIS A 140 3.00 12.34 -18.56
C HIS A 140 1.77 13.27 -18.43
N ARG A 141 0.84 13.26 -19.40
CA ARG A 141 -0.34 14.12 -19.40
C ARG A 141 -1.55 13.51 -18.68
N SER A 142 -1.59 12.18 -18.54
CA SER A 142 -2.71 11.45 -17.92
C SER A 142 -2.57 11.21 -16.41
N ILE A 143 -1.41 11.51 -15.82
CA ILE A 143 -1.25 11.54 -14.37
C ILE A 143 -1.66 12.95 -13.92
N ALA A 144 -2.95 13.14 -13.66
CA ALA A 144 -3.42 14.37 -13.03
C ALA A 144 -2.75 14.50 -11.66
N PRO A 145 -2.00 15.57 -11.36
CA PRO A 145 -1.52 15.79 -10.01
C PRO A 145 -2.73 16.11 -9.13
N SER A 146 -3.05 15.25 -8.16
CA SER A 146 -4.04 15.56 -7.13
C SER A 146 -3.46 16.63 -6.21
N LEU A 147 -3.61 17.89 -6.59
CA LEU A 147 -3.37 19.03 -5.71
C LEU A 147 -4.58 19.19 -4.78
N PRO A 148 -4.38 19.30 -3.46
CA PRO A 148 -5.47 19.59 -2.53
C PRO A 148 -6.05 20.98 -2.83
N GLN A 149 -7.39 21.08 -2.79
CA GLN A 149 -8.10 22.34 -2.97
C GLN A 149 -7.63 23.37 -1.94
N ALA A 150 -6.95 24.41 -2.40
CA ALA A 150 -6.77 25.64 -1.64
C ALA A 150 -7.81 26.66 -2.15
N GLY A 151 -8.72 27.04 -1.25
CA GLY A 151 -9.74 28.04 -1.52
C GLY A 151 -9.16 29.45 -1.75
N GLY A 152 -10.01 30.31 -2.31
CA GLY A 152 -9.97 31.76 -2.10
C GLY A 152 -9.00 32.55 -2.97
N ASN A 153 -9.46 33.00 -4.14
CA ASN A 153 -9.85 34.41 -4.37
C ASN A 153 -9.89 34.73 -5.86
N GLN A 154 -11.12 34.87 -6.36
CA GLN A 154 -11.40 35.61 -7.58
C GLN A 154 -11.17 37.09 -7.30
N ALA A 155 -10.12 37.68 -7.89
CA ALA A 155 -10.02 39.13 -7.98
C ALA A 155 -9.30 39.54 -9.27
N ARG A 156 -10.14 39.80 -10.29
CA ARG A 156 -10.07 40.91 -11.25
C ARG A 156 -8.67 41.43 -11.61
N ARG A 157 -8.29 41.33 -12.89
CA ARG A 157 -7.88 42.52 -13.67
C ARG A 157 -7.97 42.27 -15.17
N ASN A 158 -9.03 42.84 -15.74
CA ASN A 158 -9.23 43.04 -17.16
C ASN A 158 -8.29 44.16 -17.68
N LYS A 159 -8.01 44.09 -18.99
CA LYS A 159 -7.79 45.21 -19.94
C LYS A 159 -6.37 45.79 -20.08
N LYS A 160 -5.68 45.43 -21.17
CA LYS A 160 -5.32 46.39 -22.25
C LYS A 160 -4.77 45.68 -23.50
N ARG A 161 -5.60 45.60 -24.54
CA ARG A 161 -5.13 45.62 -25.94
C ARG A 161 -4.63 47.04 -26.23
N ARG A 162 -3.47 47.19 -26.86
CA ARG A 162 -3.17 48.27 -27.82
C ARG A 162 -1.82 48.03 -28.52
N ARG A 163 -1.92 47.88 -29.85
CA ARG A 163 -1.02 48.27 -30.95
C ARG A 163 0.50 48.19 -30.74
N ASN A 164 1.17 47.46 -31.62
CA ASN A 164 1.80 48.05 -32.81
C ASN A 164 1.59 47.12 -34.00
#